data_AF-A0A8J5TKD7-F1
#
_entry.id   AF-A0A8J5TKD7-F1
#
_cell.length_a   1.000
_cell.length_b   1.000
_cell.length_c   1.000
_cell.angle_alpha   90.00
_cell.angle_beta   90.00
_cell.angle_gamma   90.00
#
_symmetry.space_group_name_H-M   'P 1'
#
loop_
_entity.id
_entity.type
_entity.pdbx_description
1 polymer ?
#
loop_
_entity_poly.entity_id
_entity_poly.type
_entity_poly.pdbx_seq_one_letter_code
_entity_poly.pdbx_strand_id
1 'polypeptide(L)'
;MRRQSDLSWFKQHYGECLYTVRITASEEVRKQRGWVFTPGIDDAESECDLDNMTDWDQEVDNSNDPGKVDELLHHLTTLCSQRLSSATRSTGKKI
;
A
#
# COMPACT_ATOMS: atom_id res chain seq x y z
N MET A 1 7.41 -2.71 2.31
CA MET A 1 8.15 -1.45 2.57
C MET A 1 8.00 -1.15 4.05
N ARG A 2 9.08 -0.77 4.73
CA ARG A 2 9.08 -0.64 6.20
C ARG A 2 9.55 0.71 6.70
N ARG A 3 10.19 1.53 5.86
CA ARG A 3 10.78 2.80 6.27
C ARG A 3 10.22 3.98 5.50
N GLN A 4 10.16 5.14 6.14
CA GLN A 4 9.82 6.42 5.50
C GLN A 4 10.83 6.76 4.40
N SER A 5 12.12 6.47 4.62
CA SER A 5 13.17 6.71 3.62
C SER A 5 12.91 5.96 2.30
N ASP A 6 12.41 4.72 2.38
CA ASP A 6 12.05 3.94 1.20
C ASP A 6 10.89 4.63 0.46
N LEU A 7 9.85 5.03 1.20
CA LEU A 7 8.67 5.70 0.64
C LEU A 7 9.06 7.03 -0.02
N SER A 8 9.87 7.85 0.64
CA SER A 8 10.40 9.10 0.09
C SER A 8 11.19 8.87 -1.17
N TRP A 9 12.05 7.85 -1.20
CA TRP A 9 12.84 7.50 -2.38
C TRP A 9 11.91 7.12 -3.55
N PHE A 10 10.91 6.25 -3.33
CA PHE A 10 9.96 5.89 -4.40
C PHE A 10 9.15 7.09 -4.89
N LYS A 11 8.66 7.94 -3.98
CA LYS A 11 7.93 9.16 -4.35
C LYS A 11 8.80 10.08 -5.21
N GLN A 12 10.07 10.25 -4.86
CA GLN A 12 11.00 11.08 -5.61
C GLN A 12 11.32 10.52 -7.01
N HIS A 13 11.47 9.21 -7.16
CA HIS A 13 11.97 8.60 -8.40
C HIS A 13 10.87 8.19 -9.37
N TYR A 14 9.66 7.88 -8.88
CA TYR A 14 8.57 7.37 -9.70
C TYR A 14 7.40 8.35 -9.82
N GLY A 15 7.29 9.36 -8.96
CA GLY A 15 6.27 10.41 -9.05
C GLY A 15 4.88 9.86 -9.32
N GLU A 16 4.26 10.30 -10.41
CA GLU A 16 2.90 9.91 -10.84
C GLU A 16 2.75 8.42 -11.21
N CYS A 17 3.84 7.72 -11.46
CA CYS A 17 3.82 6.27 -11.73
C CYS A 17 3.67 5.44 -10.45
N LEU A 18 3.93 6.03 -9.28
CA LEU A 18 3.77 5.36 -8.00
C LEU A 18 2.27 5.20 -7.65
N TYR A 19 1.95 4.13 -6.94
CA TYR A 19 0.65 3.97 -6.29
C TYR A 19 0.90 3.22 -4.97
N THR A 20 0.52 3.83 -3.87
CA THR A 20 0.86 3.43 -2.51
C THR A 20 -0.37 2.89 -1.79
N VAL A 21 -0.22 1.73 -1.17
CA VAL A 21 -1.31 1.06 -0.45
C VAL A 21 -0.87 0.80 0.98
N ARG A 22 -1.66 1.29 1.95
CA ARG A 22 -1.50 0.98 3.37
C ARG A 22 -2.55 -0.02 3.80
N ILE A 23 -2.12 -1.14 4.39
CA ILE A 23 -3.02 -2.14 4.96
C ILE A 23 -2.92 -2.04 6.48
N THR A 24 -4.06 -1.87 7.13
CA THR A 24 -4.17 -1.86 8.59
C THR A 24 -5.10 -2.96 9.06
N ALA A 25 -5.00 -3.31 10.34
CA ALA A 25 -5.97 -4.14 11.03
C ALA A 25 -5.97 -3.71 12.49
N SER A 26 -7.13 -3.72 13.13
CA SER A 26 -7.26 -3.37 14.54
C SER A 26 -6.46 -4.34 15.39
N GLU A 27 -6.02 -3.87 16.55
CA GLU A 27 -5.24 -4.69 17.49
C GLU A 27 -6.04 -5.92 17.94
N GLU A 28 -7.35 -5.76 18.14
CA GLU A 28 -8.26 -6.84 18.53
C GLU A 28 -8.29 -7.94 17.47
N VAL A 29 -8.41 -7.59 16.20
CA VAL A 29 -8.43 -8.57 15.10
C VAL A 29 -7.06 -9.23 14.93
N ARG A 30 -5.97 -8.47 15.07
CA ARG A 30 -4.61 -9.05 15.07
C ARG A 30 -4.47 -10.09 16.18
N LYS A 31 -4.89 -9.77 17.41
CA LYS A 31 -4.90 -10.71 18.55
C LYS A 31 -5.75 -11.95 18.30
N GLN A 32 -6.95 -11.79 17.72
CA GLN A 32 -7.80 -12.92 17.33
C GLN A 32 -7.13 -13.84 16.30
N ARG A 33 -6.26 -13.29 15.44
CA ARG A 33 -5.46 -14.05 14.47
C ARG A 33 -4.17 -14.64 15.05
N GLY A 34 -3.97 -14.54 16.37
CA GLY A 34 -2.82 -15.11 17.08
C GLY A 34 -1.59 -14.19 17.14
N TRP A 35 -1.72 -12.91 16.76
CA TRP A 35 -0.65 -11.94 17.01
C TRP A 35 -0.53 -11.66 18.51
N VAL A 36 0.70 -11.74 19.01
CA VAL A 36 1.05 -11.41 20.39
C VAL A 36 2.10 -10.31 20.31
N PHE A 37 1.80 -9.16 20.92
CA PHE A 37 2.75 -8.05 20.99
C PHE A 37 4.05 -8.52 21.67
N THR A 38 5.16 -8.32 20.97
CA THR A 38 6.50 -8.66 21.42
C THR A 38 7.33 -7.38 21.52
N PRO A 39 7.61 -6.91 22.75
CA PRO A 39 8.45 -5.74 22.97
C PRO A 39 9.82 -5.90 22.32
N GLY A 40 10.35 -4.83 21.74
CA GLY A 40 11.58 -4.80 20.96
C GLY A 40 11.45 -5.35 19.53
N ILE A 41 10.28 -5.88 19.13
CA ILE A 41 9.99 -6.32 17.77
C ILE A 41 8.87 -5.46 17.18
N ASP A 42 7.69 -5.50 17.80
CA ASP A 42 6.50 -4.81 17.28
C ASP A 42 6.52 -3.29 17.48
N ASP A 43 7.31 -2.79 18.44
CA ASP A 43 7.55 -1.37 18.71
C ASP A 43 8.91 -0.88 18.19
N ALA A 44 9.65 -1.74 17.48
CA ALA A 44 10.89 -1.35 16.83
C ALA A 44 10.60 -0.43 15.64
N GLU A 45 11.51 0.51 15.38
CA GLU A 45 11.43 1.42 14.24
C GLU A 45 11.19 0.67 12.92
N SER A 46 11.76 -0.53 12.76
CA SER A 46 11.55 -1.35 11.56
C SER A 46 10.10 -1.73 11.30
N GLU A 47 9.21 -1.72 12.29
CA GLU A 47 7.81 -2.10 12.14
C GLU A 47 6.84 -0.90 12.25
N CYS A 48 7.24 0.19 12.92
CA CYS A 48 6.39 1.37 13.16
C CYS A 48 6.78 2.65 12.39
N ASP A 49 7.89 2.67 11.65
CA ASP A 49 8.38 3.91 11.01
C ASP A 49 7.36 4.54 10.03
N LEU A 50 6.43 3.75 9.47
CA LEU A 50 5.39 4.25 8.57
C LEU A 50 4.09 4.68 9.26
N ASP A 51 3.96 4.57 10.58
CA ASP A 51 2.69 4.77 11.29
C ASP A 51 2.21 6.23 11.31
N ASN A 52 3.13 7.19 11.19
CA ASN A 52 2.82 8.62 11.13
C ASN A 52 2.55 9.14 9.71
N MET A 53 2.65 8.28 8.69
CA MET A 53 2.45 8.66 7.30
C MET A 53 0.95 8.60 6.95
N THR A 54 0.44 9.67 6.35
CA THR A 54 -0.99 9.80 5.99
C THR A 54 -1.25 9.97 4.49
N ASP A 55 -0.20 10.10 3.69
CA ASP A 55 -0.28 10.38 2.26
C ASP A 55 -0.14 9.09 1.44
N TRP A 56 -1.17 8.25 1.54
CA TRP A 56 -1.34 6.99 0.82
C TRP A 56 -2.40 7.16 -0.27
N ASP A 57 -2.20 6.54 -1.44
CA ASP A 57 -3.22 6.56 -2.50
C ASP A 57 -4.45 5.72 -2.11
N GLN A 58 -4.23 4.68 -1.30
CA GLN A 58 -5.30 3.83 -0.78
C GLN A 58 -4.97 3.26 0.60
N GLU A 59 -5.93 3.34 1.50
CA GLU A 59 -5.88 2.72 2.82
C GLU A 59 -6.93 1.60 2.90
N VAL A 60 -6.53 0.43 3.39
CA VAL A 60 -7.38 -0.76 3.50
C VAL A 60 -7.35 -1.29 4.93
N ASP A 61 -8.47 -1.16 5.61
CA ASP A 61 -8.70 -1.77 6.92
C ASP A 61 -9.19 -3.23 6.76
N ASN A 62 -8.30 -4.17 7.08
CA ASN A 62 -8.50 -5.61 7.05
C ASN A 62 -9.04 -6.18 8.37
N SER A 63 -9.76 -5.39 9.17
CA SER A 63 -10.31 -5.85 10.45
C SER A 63 -11.50 -6.81 10.27
N ASN A 64 -12.52 -6.44 9.48
CA ASN A 64 -13.85 -7.07 9.59
C ASN A 64 -14.40 -7.67 8.29
N ASP A 65 -13.69 -7.58 7.17
CA ASP A 65 -14.24 -7.96 5.87
C ASP A 65 -13.25 -8.80 5.04
N PRO A 66 -13.48 -10.11 4.90
CA PRO A 66 -12.64 -10.96 4.07
C PRO A 66 -12.71 -10.61 2.58
N GLY A 67 -13.78 -9.94 2.12
CA GLY A 67 -13.94 -9.51 0.72
C GLY A 67 -13.08 -8.29 0.35
N LYS A 68 -12.65 -7.48 1.33
CA LYS A 68 -11.81 -6.30 1.07
C LYS A 68 -10.47 -6.61 0.41
N VAL A 69 -9.91 -7.79 0.65
CA VAL A 69 -8.69 -8.23 -0.02
C VAL A 69 -8.95 -8.46 -1.51
N ASP A 70 -10.03 -9.16 -1.85
CA ASP A 70 -10.40 -9.41 -3.24
C ASP A 70 -10.78 -8.12 -3.97
N GLU A 71 -11.49 -7.20 -3.30
CA GLU A 71 -11.78 -5.86 -3.83
C GLU A 71 -10.50 -5.05 -4.10
N LEU A 72 -9.54 -5.08 -3.17
CA LEU A 72 -8.23 -4.44 -3.36
C LEU A 72 -7.50 -5.05 -4.56
N LEU A 73 -7.45 -6.37 -4.68
CA LEU A 73 -6.78 -7.04 -5.79
C LEU A 73 -7.44 -6.73 -7.13
N HIS A 74 -8.78 -6.72 -7.18
CA HIS A 74 -9.54 -6.35 -8.37
C HIS A 74 -9.27 -4.90 -8.78
N HIS A 75 -9.27 -3.97 -7.82
CA HIS A 75 -8.96 -2.56 -8.05
C HIS A 75 -7.54 -2.37 -8.58
N LEU A 76 -6.54 -2.98 -7.95
CA LEU A 76 -5.15 -2.89 -8.39
C LEU A 76 -4.93 -3.46 -9.80
N THR A 77 -5.58 -4.58 -10.11
CA THR A 77 -5.51 -5.19 -11.45
C THR A 77 -6.14 -4.30 -12.52
N THR A 78 -7.27 -3.68 -12.18
CA THR A 78 -7.96 -2.72 -13.05
C THR A 78 -7.11 -1.48 -13.28
N LEU A 79 -6.54 -0.90 -12.22
CA LEU A 79 -5.65 0.26 -12.28
C LEU A 79 -4.44 -0.02 -13.18
N CYS A 80 -3.77 -1.16 -13.00
CA CYS A 80 -2.64 -1.57 -13.84
C CYS A 80 -3.05 -1.68 -15.31
N SER A 81 -4.20 -2.31 -15.59
CA SER A 81 -4.71 -2.48 -16.96
C SER A 81 -5.02 -1.13 -17.64
N GLN A 82 -5.60 -0.19 -16.89
CA GLN A 82 -5.88 1.17 -17.36
C GLN A 82 -4.59 1.96 -17.64
N ARG A 83 -3.62 1.92 -16.72
CA ARG A 83 -2.33 2.61 -16.87
C ARG A 83 -1.53 2.06 -18.06
N LEU A 84 -1.52 0.74 -18.27
CA LEU A 84 -0.92 0.10 -19.45
C LEU A 84 -1.59 0.55 -20.75
N SER A 85 -2.92 0.59 -20.78
CA SER A 85 -3.69 1.00 -21.96
C SER A 85 -3.52 2.47 -22.32
N SER A 86 -3.23 3.32 -21.33
CA SER A 86 -2.96 4.75 -21.52
C SER A 86 -1.53 5.00 -22.02
N ALA A 87 -0.54 4.24 -21.53
CA ALA A 87 0.84 4.33 -21.98
C ALA A 87 1.00 3.98 -23.47
N THR A 88 0.30 2.95 -23.96
CA THR A 88 0.35 2.51 -25.37
C THR A 88 -0.26 3.53 -26.35
N ARG A 89 -1.15 4.42 -25.89
CA ARG A 89 -1.75 5.47 -26.74
C ARG A 89 -0.86 6.71 -26.91
N SER A 90 0.09 6.94 -26.00
CA SER A 90 0.97 8.11 -26.03
C SER A 90 2.14 7.99 -27.02
N THR A 91 2.50 6.79 -27.47
CA THR A 91 3.63 6.54 -28.39
C THR A 91 3.25 6.61 -29.87
N GLY A 92 1.97 6.80 -30.20
CA GLY A 92 1.44 6.73 -31.57
C GLY A 92 1.19 8.07 -32.29
N LYS A 93 1.81 9.19 -31.88
CA LYS A 93 1.65 10.47 -32.59
C LYS A 93 2.98 11.18 -32.85
N LYS A 94 3.66 10.77 -33.92
CA LYS A 94 4.52 11.66 -34.71
C LYS A 94 3.96 11.69 -36.13
N ILE A 95 3.45 12.87 -36.50
CA ILE A 95 3.13 13.28 -37.86
C ILE A 95 4.45 13.63 -38.55
#